data_AF-A0A8H3CFI2-F1
#
_entry.id   AF-A0A8H3CFI2-F1
#
_cell.length_a   1.000
_cell.length_b   1.000
_cell.length_c   1.000
_cell.angle_alpha   90.00
_cell.angle_beta   90.00
_cell.angle_gamma   90.00
#
_symmetry.space_group_name_H-M   'P 1'
#
loop_
_entity.id
_entity.type
_entity.pdbx_description
1 polymer ?
#
loop_
_entity_poly.entity_id
_entity_poly.type
_entity_poly.pdbx_seq_one_letter_code
_entity_poly.pdbx_strand_id
1 'polypeptide(L)'
;MGTCEANSADERIRRLVSQAAQLASTIEAGSPFDAHLSVPCLIAGVAARKEKHRAIFRSKILASQNIDARLLRGADFVLVLDHLWHGAAAGGNPVTWEDYVDSRFVTMPVDA
;
A
#
# COMPACT_ATOMS: atom_id res chain seq x y z
N MET A 1 3.23 -12.51 5.27
CA MET A 1 1.91 -11.89 5.11
C MET A 1 1.04 -12.71 4.18
N GLY A 2 1.39 -12.91 2.90
CA GLY A 2 0.56 -13.75 2.00
C GLY A 2 0.96 -15.23 1.88
N THR A 3 2.23 -15.59 2.12
CA THR A 3 2.75 -16.96 1.85
C THR A 3 3.59 -17.57 2.97
N CYS A 4 3.92 -16.80 4.01
CA CYS A 4 4.83 -17.22 5.09
C CYS A 4 4.24 -17.07 6.49
N GLU A 5 2.91 -16.94 6.61
CA GLU A 5 2.14 -16.73 7.86
C GLU A 5 2.61 -15.55 8.76
N ALA A 6 3.58 -14.75 8.34
CA ALA A 6 4.09 -13.60 9.07
C ALA A 6 3.16 -12.38 8.93
N ASN A 7 3.04 -11.53 9.95
CA ASN A 7 2.32 -10.25 9.86
C ASN A 7 3.26 -9.05 9.64
N SER A 8 2.71 -7.86 9.49
CA SER A 8 3.48 -6.61 9.27
C SER A 8 4.38 -6.19 10.45
N ALA A 9 4.33 -6.87 11.60
CA ALA A 9 5.28 -6.66 12.68
C ALA A 9 6.58 -7.46 12.53
N ASP A 10 6.65 -8.45 11.63
CA ASP A 10 7.88 -9.17 11.32
C ASP A 10 8.99 -8.18 10.94
N GLU A 11 10.15 -8.32 11.59
CA GLU A 11 11.27 -7.39 11.44
C GLU A 11 11.79 -7.33 10.01
N ARG A 12 11.74 -8.44 9.26
CA ARG A 12 12.11 -8.49 7.84
C ARG A 12 11.18 -7.60 7.02
N ILE A 13 9.89 -7.69 7.28
CA ILE A 13 8.87 -6.87 6.60
C ILE A 13 9.04 -5.40 6.96
N ARG A 14 9.26 -5.08 8.24
CA ARG A 14 9.49 -3.69 8.68
C ARG A 14 10.69 -3.03 7.99
N ARG A 15 11.78 -3.78 7.81
CA ARG A 15 12.97 -3.29 7.10
C ARG A 15 12.67 -3.03 5.62
N LEU A 16 12.03 -3.98 4.95
CA LEU A 16 11.65 -3.85 3.53
C LEU A 16 10.70 -2.66 3.30
N VAL A 17 9.70 -2.49 4.16
CA VAL A 17 8.79 -1.32 4.10
C VAL A 17 9.55 -0.01 4.28
N SER A 18 10.53 0.02 5.19
CA SER A 18 11.33 1.24 5.41
C SER A 18 12.21 1.56 4.20
N GLN A 19 12.82 0.55 3.58
CA GLN A 19 13.61 0.71 2.36
C GLN A 19 12.75 1.16 1.18
N ALA A 20 11.56 0.56 1.01
CA ALA A 20 10.60 0.97 -0.01
C ALA A 20 10.16 2.44 0.18
N ALA A 21 9.91 2.86 1.43
CA ALA A 21 9.57 4.25 1.72
C ALA A 21 10.72 5.22 1.42
N GLN A 22 11.97 4.83 1.73
CA GLN A 22 13.16 5.60 1.38
C GLN A 22 13.29 5.74 -0.14
N LEU A 23 13.22 4.63 -0.89
CA LEU A 23 13.29 4.67 -2.35
C LEU A 23 12.17 5.54 -2.95
N ALA A 24 10.93 5.34 -2.49
CA ALA A 24 9.79 6.14 -2.92
C ALA A 24 9.98 7.64 -2.64
N SER A 25 10.62 8.01 -1.53
CA SER A 25 10.89 9.42 -1.20
C SER A 25 11.97 10.06 -2.07
N THR A 26 12.85 9.27 -2.72
CA THR A 26 13.91 9.80 -3.59
C THR A 26 13.46 10.09 -5.01
N ILE A 27 12.34 9.50 -5.45
CA ILE A 27 11.80 9.70 -6.79
C ILE A 27 10.93 10.96 -6.79
N GLU A 28 11.18 11.88 -7.71
CA GLU A 28 10.39 13.09 -7.87
C GLU A 28 8.97 12.77 -8.34
N ALA A 29 7.99 13.55 -7.90
CA ALA A 29 6.61 13.40 -8.35
C ALA A 29 6.48 13.76 -9.85
N GLY A 30 5.74 12.96 -10.61
CA GLY A 30 5.60 13.13 -12.06
C GLY A 30 6.73 12.50 -12.86
N SER A 31 7.68 11.83 -12.19
CA SER A 31 8.69 11.02 -12.86
C SER A 31 8.03 9.81 -13.56
N PRO A 32 8.52 9.36 -14.72
CA PRO A 32 8.09 8.10 -15.33
C PRO A 32 8.21 6.89 -14.37
N PHE A 33 9.11 6.98 -13.39
CA PHE A 33 9.29 5.94 -12.37
C PHE A 33 8.12 5.82 -11.39
N ASP A 34 7.24 6.82 -11.27
CA ASP A 34 6.07 6.75 -10.39
C ASP A 34 5.12 5.62 -10.79
N ALA A 35 4.96 5.36 -12.10
CA ALA A 35 4.17 4.22 -12.58
C ALA A 35 4.79 2.88 -12.16
N HIS A 36 6.11 2.75 -12.27
CA HIS A 36 6.83 1.53 -11.89
C HIS A 36 6.83 1.29 -10.37
N LEU A 37 6.73 2.34 -9.57
CA LEU A 37 6.65 2.24 -8.11
C LEU A 37 5.24 1.97 -7.59
N SER A 38 4.20 2.11 -8.41
CA SER A 38 2.80 1.97 -7.96
C SER A 38 2.53 0.64 -7.24
N VAL A 39 2.86 -0.49 -7.87
CA VAL A 39 2.69 -1.85 -7.30
C VAL A 39 3.57 -2.07 -6.07
N PRO A 40 4.89 -1.79 -6.09
CA PRO A 40 5.72 -1.85 -4.89
C PRO A 40 5.19 -1.00 -3.73
N CYS A 41 4.72 0.22 -4.01
CA CYS A 41 4.16 1.12 -2.99
C CYS A 41 2.84 0.60 -2.44
N LEU A 42 2.01 -0.04 -3.26
CA LEU A 42 0.79 -0.70 -2.80
C LEU A 42 1.12 -1.83 -1.82
N ILE A 43 2.00 -2.76 -2.21
CA ILE A 43 2.40 -3.89 -1.37
C ILE A 43 3.04 -3.40 -0.05
N ALA A 44 3.94 -2.42 -0.13
CA ALA A 44 4.56 -1.83 1.05
C ALA A 44 3.57 -1.03 1.91
N GLY A 45 2.56 -0.41 1.28
CA GLY A 45 1.46 0.31 1.93
C GLY A 45 0.55 -0.61 2.75
N VAL A 46 0.28 -1.82 2.27
CA VAL A 46 -0.43 -2.86 3.05
C VAL A 46 0.34 -3.18 4.33
N ALA A 47 1.66 -3.33 4.24
CA ALA A 47 2.52 -3.62 5.38
C ALA A 47 2.87 -2.38 6.25
N ALA A 48 2.41 -1.18 5.88
CA ALA A 48 2.87 0.05 6.51
C ALA A 48 2.19 0.30 7.86
N ARG A 49 3.00 0.25 8.92
CA ARG A 49 2.56 0.51 10.30
C ARG A 49 2.77 1.94 10.80
N LYS A 50 3.64 2.71 10.12
CA LYS A 50 3.96 4.08 10.50
C LYS A 50 3.23 5.05 9.59
N GLU A 51 2.58 6.05 10.18
CA GLU A 51 1.80 7.05 9.43
C GLU A 51 2.64 7.77 8.38
N LYS A 52 3.90 8.11 8.72
CA LYS A 52 4.84 8.70 7.76
C LYS A 52 5.08 7.84 6.50
N HIS A 53 5.10 6.51 6.64
CA HIS A 53 5.28 5.62 5.48
C HIS A 53 3.99 5.52 4.68
N ARG A 54 2.83 5.46 5.35
CA ARG A 54 1.51 5.46 4.71
C ARG A 54 1.31 6.69 3.83
N ALA A 55 1.68 7.87 4.34
CA ALA A 55 1.62 9.12 3.58
C ALA A 55 2.49 9.08 2.30
N ILE A 56 3.73 8.57 2.40
CA ILE A 56 4.63 8.43 1.24
C ILE A 56 4.01 7.51 0.18
N PHE A 57 3.58 6.31 0.58
CA PHE A 57 3.02 5.35 -0.37
C PHE A 57 1.71 5.83 -0.98
N ARG A 58 0.82 6.43 -0.19
CA ARG A 58 -0.42 7.06 -0.68
C ARG A 58 -0.10 8.08 -1.77
N SER A 59 0.82 9.01 -1.51
CA SER A 59 1.19 10.04 -2.47
C SER A 59 1.70 9.44 -3.78
N LYS A 60 2.50 8.37 -3.73
CA LYS A 60 3.03 7.70 -4.92
C LYS A 60 1.98 6.94 -5.72
N ILE A 61 1.09 6.23 -5.03
CA ILE A 61 -0.02 5.52 -5.70
C ILE A 61 -0.94 6.54 -6.37
N LEU A 62 -1.24 7.68 -5.73
CA LEU A 62 -2.01 8.77 -6.35
C LEU A 62 -1.29 9.37 -7.56
N ALA A 63 0.01 9.65 -7.47
CA ALA A 63 0.80 10.22 -8.57
C ALA A 63 0.82 9.31 -9.82
N SER A 64 0.82 7.99 -9.62
CA SER A 64 0.82 7.01 -10.72
C SER A 64 -0.49 6.92 -11.51
N GLN A 65 -1.60 7.48 -11.01
CA GLN A 65 -2.92 7.38 -11.65
C GLN A 65 -2.97 8.03 -13.04
N ASN A 66 -2.14 9.05 -13.25
CA ASN A 66 -2.12 9.81 -14.50
C ASN A 66 -1.26 9.17 -15.59
N ILE A 67 -0.44 8.17 -15.25
CA ILE A 67 0.61 7.65 -16.14
C ILE A 67 0.16 6.37 -16.85
N ASP A 68 -0.72 5.55 -16.25
CA ASP A 68 -1.19 4.32 -16.88
C ASP A 68 -2.59 3.89 -16.40
N ALA A 69 -3.63 4.55 -16.93
CA ALA A 69 -5.03 4.38 -16.52
C ALA A 69 -5.62 2.96 -16.76
N ARG A 70 -4.87 2.04 -17.39
CA ARG A 70 -5.37 0.72 -17.81
C ARG A 70 -5.11 -0.42 -16.84
N LEU A 71 -4.13 -0.33 -15.95
CA LEU A 71 -3.72 -1.48 -15.12
C LEU A 71 -4.14 -1.36 -13.65
N LEU A 72 -4.17 -0.16 -13.11
CA LEU A 72 -4.51 0.08 -11.70
C LEU A 72 -5.24 1.42 -11.65
N ARG A 73 -6.55 1.41 -11.40
CA ARG A 73 -7.22 2.62 -10.96
C ARG A 73 -6.70 2.92 -9.56
N GLY A 74 -5.56 3.60 -9.45
CA GLY A 74 -4.85 3.80 -8.17
C GLY A 74 -5.75 4.39 -7.09
N ALA A 75 -6.82 5.09 -7.47
CA ALA A 75 -7.84 5.60 -6.56
C ALA A 75 -8.56 4.46 -5.82
N ASP A 76 -8.88 3.36 -6.49
CA ASP A 76 -9.59 2.22 -5.89
C ASP A 76 -8.70 1.55 -4.83
N PHE A 77 -7.40 1.39 -5.11
CA PHE A 77 -6.46 0.82 -4.14
C PHE A 77 -6.17 1.73 -2.95
N VAL A 78 -6.21 3.05 -3.16
CA VAL A 78 -6.09 4.01 -2.06
C VAL A 78 -7.29 3.90 -1.11
N LEU A 79 -8.50 3.66 -1.62
CA LEU A 79 -9.67 3.40 -0.79
C LEU A 79 -9.52 2.11 0.04
N VAL A 80 -9.00 1.04 -0.57
CA VAL A 80 -8.70 -0.22 0.14
C VAL A 80 -7.71 0.02 1.28
N LEU A 81 -6.62 0.75 1.00
CA LEU A 81 -5.61 1.07 2.00
C LEU A 81 -6.16 1.97 3.11
N ASP A 82 -7.03 2.92 2.79
CA ASP A 82 -7.69 3.76 3.80
C ASP A 82 -8.55 2.92 4.74
N HIS A 83 -9.38 2.03 4.20
CA HIS A 83 -10.18 1.12 5.02
C HIS A 83 -9.28 0.27 5.94
N LEU A 84 -8.19 -0.29 5.39
CA LEU A 84 -7.24 -1.08 6.17
C LEU A 84 -6.57 -0.25 7.28
N TRP A 85 -6.09 0.96 6.97
CA TRP A 85 -5.33 1.82 7.88
C TRP A 85 -6.16 2.39 9.03
N HIS A 86 -7.45 2.62 8.80
CA HIS A 86 -8.40 3.08 9.81
C HIS A 86 -9.16 1.93 10.49
N GLY A 87 -9.10 0.72 9.93
CA GLY A 87 -9.68 -0.52 10.48
C GLY A 87 -8.62 -1.38 11.17
N ALA A 88 -8.33 -2.55 10.60
CA ALA A 88 -7.45 -3.56 11.21
C ALA A 88 -6.04 -3.03 11.55
N ALA A 89 -5.50 -2.10 10.77
CA ALA A 89 -4.19 -1.49 11.01
C ALA A 89 -4.23 -0.18 11.82
N ALA A 90 -5.37 0.18 12.43
CA ALA A 90 -5.49 1.39 13.24
C ALA A 90 -4.42 1.45 14.33
N GLY A 91 -3.88 2.65 14.60
CA GLY A 91 -2.79 2.84 15.57
C GLY A 91 -1.47 2.14 15.19
N GLY A 92 -1.34 1.66 13.95
CA GLY A 92 -0.19 0.87 13.51
C GLY A 92 -0.24 -0.57 14.02
N ASN A 93 -1.43 -1.11 14.29
CA ASN A 93 -1.60 -2.52 14.64
C ASN A 93 -1.03 -3.45 13.54
N PRO A 94 -0.46 -4.60 13.91
CA PRO A 94 0.01 -5.58 12.95
C PRO A 94 -1.16 -6.18 12.16
N VAL A 95 -1.06 -6.14 10.83
CA VAL A 95 -1.98 -6.79 9.89
C VAL A 95 -1.33 -7.91 9.09
N THR A 96 -2.14 -8.86 8.63
CA THR A 96 -1.79 -9.93 7.68
C THR A 96 -2.20 -9.55 6.25
N TRP A 97 -2.05 -10.50 5.32
CA TRP A 97 -2.54 -10.30 3.95
C TRP A 97 -4.06 -10.48 3.87
N GLU A 98 -4.62 -11.35 4.70
CA GLU A 98 -6.06 -11.59 4.81
C GLU A 98 -6.79 -10.31 5.21
N ASP A 99 -6.28 -9.53 6.18
CA ASP A 99 -6.86 -8.23 6.55
C ASP A 99 -6.98 -7.25 5.36
N TYR A 100 -6.00 -7.29 4.45
CA TYR A 100 -6.03 -6.52 3.21
C TYR A 100 -7.06 -7.07 2.22
N VAL A 101 -7.14 -8.39 2.07
CA VAL A 101 -8.13 -9.04 1.20
C VAL A 101 -9.55 -8.71 1.68
N ASP A 102 -9.80 -8.75 2.99
CA ASP A 102 -11.08 -8.38 3.59
C ASP A 102 -11.41 -6.91 3.33
N SER A 103 -10.44 -6.02 3.54
CA SER A 103 -10.60 -4.59 3.22
C SER A 103 -10.95 -4.38 1.74
N ARG A 104 -10.31 -5.13 0.84
CA ARG A 104 -10.58 -5.06 -0.61
C ARG A 104 -12.01 -5.52 -0.93
N PHE A 105 -12.50 -6.59 -0.32
CA PHE A 105 -13.89 -7.04 -0.54
C PHE A 105 -14.91 -6.02 -0.03
N VAL A 106 -14.63 -5.34 1.08
CA VAL A 106 -15.51 -4.29 1.61
C VAL A 106 -15.55 -3.06 0.70
N THR A 107 -14.39 -2.59 0.21
CA THR A 107 -14.33 -1.33 -0.55
C THR A 107 -14.53 -1.51 -2.06
N MET A 108 -14.31 -2.72 -2.58
CA MET A 108 -14.47 -3.05 -3.99
C MET A 108 -15.29 -4.35 -4.13
N PRO A 109 -16.59 -4.30 -3.83
CA PRO A 109 -17.46 -5.45 -4.05
C PRO A 109 -17.44 -5.81 -5.54
N VAL A 110 -17.33 -7.10 -5.82
CA VAL A 110 -17.56 -7.62 -7.17
C VAL A 110 -19.04 -7.90 -7.24
N ASP A 111 -19.76 -7.22 -8.14
CA ASP A 111 -21.17 -7.56 -8.40
C ASP A 111 -21.25 -9.04 -8.82
N ALA A 112 -22.16 -9.77 -8.16
CA ALA A 112 -22.35 -11.21 -8.36
C ALA A 112 -23.02 -11.53 -9.71
#